data_AF-A0A3D4UI20-F1
#
_entry.id   AF-A0A3D4UI20-F1
#
_cell.length_a   1.000
_cell.length_b   1.000
_cell.length_c   1.000
_cell.angle_alpha   90.00
_cell.angle_beta   90.00
_cell.angle_gamma   90.00
#
_symmetry.space_group_name_H-M   'P 1'
#
loop_
_entity.id
_entity.type
_entity.pdbx_description
1 polymer ?
#
loop_
_entity_poly.entity_id
_entity_poly.type
_entity_poly.pdbx_seq_one_letter_code
_entity_poly.pdbx_strand_id
1 'polypeptide(L)'
;MIDSAKQRMITETIRRRDDAVALLRSLLDAKSISEKNLAQLQQPDLVKQVTGRSSMDNAIASTRRLIDSFNRVLDDLRRNLSDEDIALIGPIESSLRVS
;
A
#
# COMPACT_ATOMS: atom_id res chain seq x y z
N MET A 1 -13.76 -21.95 -16.97
CA MET A 1 -14.49 -20.72 -16.55
C MET A 1 -13.82 -20.21 -15.31
N ILE A 2 -13.12 -19.07 -15.39
CA ILE A 2 -12.61 -18.38 -14.21
C ILE A 2 -13.79 -18.14 -13.28
N ASP A 3 -13.64 -18.56 -12.02
CA ASP A 3 -14.61 -18.29 -10.99
C ASP A 3 -14.72 -16.77 -10.81
N SER A 4 -15.84 -16.18 -11.24
CA SER A 4 -16.08 -14.73 -11.22
C SER A 4 -15.89 -14.10 -9.83
N ALA A 5 -15.97 -14.91 -8.77
CA ALA A 5 -15.66 -14.51 -7.41
C ALA A 5 -14.16 -14.27 -7.20
N LYS A 6 -13.29 -15.16 -7.70
CA LYS A 6 -11.83 -15.01 -7.60
C LYS A 6 -11.33 -13.79 -8.35
N GLN A 7 -11.83 -13.53 -9.56
CA GLN A 7 -11.46 -12.35 -10.33
C GLN A 7 -11.81 -11.05 -9.58
N ARG A 8 -13.02 -10.98 -9.01
CA ARG A 8 -13.45 -9.84 -8.19
C ARG A 8 -12.54 -9.65 -6.98
N MET A 9 -12.17 -10.73 -6.31
CA MET A 9 -11.31 -10.68 -5.13
C MET A 9 -9.90 -10.18 -5.46
N ILE A 10 -9.33 -10.59 -6.60
CA ILE A 10 -8.04 -10.08 -7.09
C ILE A 10 -8.13 -8.58 -7.38
N THR A 11 -9.12 -8.16 -8.17
CA THR A 11 -9.30 -6.74 -8.52
C THR A 11 -9.51 -5.87 -7.28
N GLU A 12 -10.32 -6.32 -6.32
CA GLU A 12 -10.50 -5.59 -5.07
C GLU A 12 -9.19 -5.52 -4.26
N THR A 13 -8.46 -6.62 -4.15
CA THR A 13 -7.18 -6.64 -3.42
C THR A 13 -6.14 -5.71 -4.06
N ILE A 14 -6.06 -5.68 -5.40
CA ILE A 14 -5.21 -4.73 -6.13
C ILE A 14 -5.61 -3.29 -5.80
N ARG A 15 -6.91 -2.97 -5.89
CA ARG A 15 -7.40 -1.62 -5.57
C ARG A 15 -7.05 -1.19 -4.15
N ARG A 16 -7.27 -2.07 -3.16
CA ARG A 16 -6.93 -1.78 -1.75
C ARG A 16 -5.44 -1.61 -1.53
N ARG A 17 -4.60 -2.38 -2.23
CA ARG A 17 -3.15 -2.20 -2.24
C ARG A 17 -2.78 -0.82 -2.79
N ASP A 18 -3.36 -0.41 -3.91
CA ASP A 18 -3.06 0.87 -4.53
C ASP A 18 -3.51 2.05 -3.65
N ASP A 19 -4.67 1.94 -3.00
CA ASP A 19 -5.13 2.89 -1.98
C ASP A 19 -4.12 3.00 -0.81
N ALA A 20 -3.60 1.86 -0.33
CA ALA A 20 -2.60 1.83 0.74
C ALA A 20 -1.25 2.45 0.29
N VAL A 21 -0.85 2.25 -0.97
CA VAL A 21 0.33 2.89 -1.57
C VAL A 21 0.14 4.40 -1.67
N ALA A 22 -1.03 4.87 -2.09
CA ALA A 22 -1.36 6.29 -2.13
C ALA A 22 -1.28 6.92 -0.74
N LEU A 23 -1.88 6.26 0.27
CA LEU A 23 -1.79 6.70 1.66
C LEU A 23 -0.34 6.75 2.16
N LEU A 24 0.48 5.75 1.83
CA LEU A 24 1.90 5.75 2.22
C LEU A 24 2.65 6.95 1.65
N ARG A 25 2.39 7.33 0.38
CA ARG A 25 2.98 8.52 -0.24
C ARG A 25 2.56 9.78 0.50
N SER A 26 1.27 9.95 0.76
CA SER A 26 0.78 11.12 1.51
C SER A 26 1.37 11.22 2.92
N LEU A 27 1.55 10.09 3.62
CA LEU A 27 2.19 10.07 4.93
C LEU A 27 3.67 10.48 4.87
N LEU A 28 4.40 10.05 3.83
CA LEU A 28 5.81 10.44 3.63
C LEU A 28 5.93 11.93 3.32
N ASP A 29 5.07 12.47 2.47
CA ASP A 29 5.05 13.89 2.12
C ASP A 29 4.70 14.75 3.34
N ALA A 30 3.64 14.37 4.06
CA ALA A 30 3.23 15.08 5.27
C ALA A 30 4.30 15.01 6.36
N LYS A 31 5.03 13.88 6.48
CA LYS A 31 6.18 13.78 7.39
C LYS A 31 7.27 14.77 7.02
N SER A 32 7.65 14.81 5.73
CA SER A 32 8.67 15.74 5.23
C SER A 32 8.30 17.20 5.51
N ILE A 33 7.03 17.58 5.30
CA ILE A 33 6.54 18.93 5.60
C ILE A 33 6.59 19.20 7.11
N SER A 34 6.12 18.25 7.94
CA SER A 34 6.10 18.39 9.39
C SER A 34 7.52 18.53 9.97
N GLU A 35 8.47 17.71 9.53
CA GLU A 35 9.87 17.78 9.97
C GLU A 35 10.53 19.11 9.58
N LYS A 36 10.24 19.64 8.37
CA LYS A 36 10.69 20.97 7.97
C LYS A 36 10.13 22.07 8.87
N ASN A 37 8.83 22.02 9.17
CA ASN A 37 8.17 23.02 10.01
C ASN A 37 8.70 22.98 11.45
N LEU A 38 8.87 21.78 12.03
CA LEU A 38 9.43 21.60 13.38
C LEU A 38 10.87 22.10 13.47
N ALA A 39 11.68 21.86 12.44
CA ALA A 39 13.05 22.38 12.37
C ALA A 39 13.08 23.92 12.32
N GLN A 40 12.14 24.55 11.58
CA GLN A 40 12.01 26.01 11.54
C GLN A 40 11.54 26.59 12.89
N LEU A 41 10.67 25.89 13.59
CA LEU A 41 10.12 26.30 14.89
C LEU A 41 11.03 25.95 16.08
N GLN A 42 12.15 25.25 15.85
CA GLN A 42 13.02 24.69 16.90
C GLN A 42 12.26 23.86 17.94
N GLN A 43 11.12 23.28 17.55
CA GLN A 43 10.28 22.50 18.45
C GLN A 43 10.60 21.01 18.30
N PRO A 44 10.92 20.31 19.42
CA PRO A 44 11.05 18.88 19.39
C PRO A 44 9.68 18.21 19.25
N ASP A 45 9.62 17.13 18.48
CA ASP A 45 8.46 16.23 18.48
C ASP A 45 8.43 15.48 19.83
N LEU A 46 7.49 15.85 20.69
CA LEU A 46 7.32 15.29 22.03
C LEU A 46 7.08 13.77 22.01
N VAL A 47 6.40 13.26 20.98
CA VAL A 47 6.16 11.82 20.84
C VAL A 47 7.45 11.11 20.49
N LYS A 48 8.22 11.67 19.55
CA LYS A 48 9.54 11.14 19.17
C LYS A 48 10.55 11.23 20.31
N GLN A 49 10.49 12.27 21.13
CA GLN A 49 11.37 12.46 22.28
C GLN A 49 11.19 11.36 23.34
N VAL A 50 9.95 10.92 23.57
CA VAL A 50 9.64 9.91 24.60
C VAL A 50 9.72 8.48 24.04
N THR A 51 9.32 8.26 22.80
CA THR A 51 9.18 6.89 22.23
C THR A 51 10.26 6.55 21.20
N GLY A 52 11.10 7.50 20.82
CA GLY A 52 12.09 7.37 19.75
C GLY A 52 11.51 7.38 18.33
N ARG A 53 10.17 7.44 18.16
CA ARG A 53 9.48 7.46 16.87
C ARG A 53 8.33 8.45 16.88
N SER A 54 8.12 9.18 15.79
CA SER A 54 6.93 10.01 15.67
C SER A 54 5.68 9.15 15.47
N SER A 55 4.50 9.68 15.77
CA SER A 55 3.23 9.05 15.39
C SER A 55 3.16 8.79 13.87
N MET A 56 3.80 9.64 13.08
CA MET A 56 3.93 9.51 11.63
C MET A 56 4.79 8.32 11.22
N ASP A 57 5.91 8.09 11.91
CA ASP A 57 6.77 6.92 11.68
C ASP A 57 6.00 5.62 11.97
N ASN A 58 5.18 5.62 13.02
CA ASN A 58 4.33 4.48 13.36
C ASN A 58 3.25 4.23 12.29
N ALA A 59 2.62 5.28 11.78
CA ALA A 59 1.64 5.18 10.69
C ALA A 59 2.30 4.65 9.40
N ILE A 60 3.45 5.20 9.01
CA ILE A 60 4.23 4.75 7.84
C ILE A 60 4.60 3.28 7.96
N ALA A 61 5.13 2.86 9.12
CA ALA A 61 5.50 1.46 9.34
C ALA A 61 4.28 0.53 9.24
N SER A 62 3.14 0.94 9.78
CA SER A 62 1.90 0.16 9.73
C SER A 62 1.37 0.04 8.31
N THR A 63 1.35 1.12 7.53
CA THR A 63 0.92 1.09 6.13
C THR A 63 1.84 0.25 5.25
N ARG A 64 3.15 0.25 5.50
CA ARG A 64 4.09 -0.66 4.82
C ARG A 64 3.76 -2.14 5.07
N ARG A 65 3.52 -2.52 6.33
CA ARG A 65 3.11 -3.90 6.67
C ARG A 65 1.77 -4.28 6.01
N LEU A 66 0.85 -3.32 5.89
CA LEU A 66 -0.42 -3.54 5.22
C LEU A 66 -0.22 -3.82 3.72
N ILE A 67 0.62 -3.03 3.04
CA ILE A 67 0.99 -3.28 1.64
C ILE A 67 1.63 -4.65 1.47
N ASP A 68 2.56 -5.03 2.36
CA ASP A 68 3.20 -6.35 2.33
C ASP A 68 2.18 -7.48 2.49
N SER A 69 1.18 -7.29 3.34
CA SER A 69 0.08 -8.25 3.53
C SER A 69 -0.75 -8.39 2.26
N PHE A 70 -1.11 -7.28 1.60
CA PHE A 70 -1.81 -7.34 0.32
C PHE A 70 -0.99 -8.01 -0.79
N ASN A 71 0.31 -7.73 -0.87
CA ASN A 71 1.19 -8.38 -1.84
C ASN A 71 1.22 -9.90 -1.64
N ARG A 72 1.32 -10.37 -0.39
CA ARG A 72 1.28 -11.81 -0.07
C ARG A 72 -0.04 -12.45 -0.49
N VAL A 73 -1.16 -11.79 -0.18
CA VAL A 73 -2.49 -12.28 -0.60
C VAL A 73 -2.58 -12.34 -2.12
N LEU A 74 -2.10 -11.32 -2.85
CA LEU A 74 -2.11 -11.33 -4.32
C LEU A 74 -1.24 -12.46 -4.89
N ASP A 75 -0.07 -12.71 -4.31
CA ASP A 75 0.82 -13.79 -4.74
C ASP A 75 0.18 -15.17 -4.48
N ASP A 76 -0.46 -15.36 -3.33
CA ASP A 76 -1.19 -16.59 -3.03
C ASP A 76 -2.38 -16.79 -3.98
N LEU A 77 -3.11 -15.71 -4.31
CA LEU A 77 -4.20 -15.78 -5.27
C LEU A 77 -3.71 -16.12 -6.68
N ARG A 78 -2.58 -15.54 -7.10
CA ARG A 78 -1.95 -15.82 -8.40
C ARG A 78 -1.46 -17.25 -8.51
N ARG A 79 -0.87 -17.82 -7.45
CA ARG A 79 -0.41 -19.22 -7.43
C ARG A 79 -1.56 -20.23 -7.46
N ASN A 80 -2.74 -19.84 -7.01
CA ASN A 80 -3.94 -20.67 -7.02
C ASN A 80 -4.77 -20.53 -8.32
N LEU A 81 -4.27 -19.77 -9.29
CA LEU A 81 -4.82 -19.69 -10.66
C LEU A 81 -4.04 -20.66 -11.56
N SER A 82 -4.75 -21.36 -12.44
CA SER A 82 -4.09 -22.19 -13.45
C SER A 82 -3.41 -21.29 -14.50
N ASP A 83 -2.39 -21.80 -15.22
CA ASP A 83 -1.67 -21.02 -16.25
C ASP A 83 -2.62 -20.40 -17.30
N GLU A 84 -3.75 -21.06 -17.57
CA GLU A 84 -4.82 -20.59 -18.46
C GLU A 84 -5.60 -19.38 -17.90
N ASP A 85 -5.77 -19.31 -16.58
CA ASP A 85 -6.43 -18.19 -15.90
C ASP A 85 -5.50 -16.98 -15.78
N ILE A 86 -4.19 -17.20 -15.61
CA ILE A 86 -3.15 -16.14 -15.57
C ILE A 86 -3.08 -15.42 -16.94
N ALA A 87 -3.14 -16.17 -18.04
CA ALA A 87 -3.16 -15.63 -19.39
C ALA A 87 -4.37 -14.71 -19.67
N LEU A 88 -5.50 -14.93 -18.98
CA LEU A 88 -6.70 -14.10 -19.12
C LEU A 88 -6.66 -12.81 -18.26
N ILE A 89 -5.84 -12.77 -17.20
CA ILE A 89 -5.70 -11.61 -16.31
C ILE A 89 -4.66 -10.61 -16.81
N GLY A 90 -3.61 -11.06 -17.51
CA GLY A 90 -2.57 -10.19 -18.09
C GLY A 90 -3.09 -8.99 -18.92
N PRO A 91 -4.17 -9.14 -19.72
CA PRO A 91 -4.81 -8.02 -20.43
C PRO A 91 -5.48 -6.99 -19.50
N ILE A 92 -6.04 -7.42 -18.37
CA ILE A 92 -6.77 -6.54 -17.43
C ILE A 92 -5.79 -5.65 -16.66
N GLU A 93 -4.65 -6.19 -16.22
CA GLU A 93 -3.60 -5.40 -15.56
C GLU A 93 -2.96 -4.36 -16.50
N SER A 94 -2.86 -4.67 -17.79
CA SER A 94 -2.33 -3.73 -18.80
C SER A 94 -3.30 -2.57 -19.06
N SER A 95 -4.61 -2.82 -19.02
CA SER A 95 -5.62 -1.77 -19.25
C SER A 95 -5.80 -0.84 -18.04
N LEU A 96 -5.55 -1.31 -16.82
CA LEU A 96 -5.62 -0.52 -15.58
C LEU A 96 -4.40 0.39 -15.35
N ARG A 97 -3.28 0.17 -16.05
CA ARG A 97 -2.09 1.04 -15.98
C ARG A 97 -2.12 2.23 -16.95
N VAL A 98 -3.14 2.31 -17.81
CA VAL A 98 -3.24 3.30 -18.91
C VAL A 98 -4.39 4.31 -18.67
N SER A 99 -4.95 4.38 -17.46
CA SER A 99 -5.95 5.40 -17.09
C SER A 99 -5.54 6.19 -15.87
#